data_AF-A0A6P5BL47-F1
#
_entry.id   AF-A0A6P5BL47-F1
#
_cell.length_a   1.000
_cell.length_b   1.000
_cell.length_c   1.000
_cell.angle_alpha   90.00
_cell.angle_beta   90.00
_cell.angle_gamma   90.00
#
_symmetry.space_group_name_H-M   'P 1'
#
loop_
_entity.id
_entity.type
_entity.pdbx_description
1 polymer ?
#
loop_
_entity_poly.entity_id
_entity_poly.type
_entity_poly.pdbx_seq_one_letter_code
_entity_poly.pdbx_strand_id
1 'polypeptide(L)'
;MENVVKLMRGLLQCMMRQVDKVERFKHTQSTEDSLHAKYNTATCSTVVGDDEWGHLQVDATSLFLLFLAQMTASGLRIIFTLDEVAFIQNLVFYIEAAYKVADYGMWERGDKTNQGIPD
;
A
#
# COMPACT_ATOMS: atom_id res chain seq x y z
N MET A 1 -8.44 -21.22 7.08
CA MET A 1 -7.69 -20.77 5.89
C MET A 1 -8.51 -19.89 4.96
N GLU A 2 -9.77 -20.25 4.63
CA GLU A 2 -10.63 -19.47 3.73
C GLU A 2 -10.77 -17.98 4.13
N ASN A 3 -10.95 -17.68 5.43
CA ASN A 3 -11.06 -16.30 5.91
C ASN A 3 -9.81 -15.46 5.65
N VAL A 4 -8.61 -16.05 5.73
CA VAL A 4 -7.36 -15.32 5.50
C VAL A 4 -7.21 -14.98 4.00
N VAL A 5 -7.59 -15.90 3.12
CA VAL A 5 -7.63 -15.64 1.67
C VAL A 5 -8.60 -14.51 1.35
N LYS A 6 -9.80 -14.50 1.96
CA LYS A 6 -10.78 -13.41 1.79
C LYS A 6 -10.22 -12.07 2.26
N LEU A 7 -9.52 -12.03 3.40
CA LEU A 7 -8.90 -10.81 3.92
C LEU A 7 -7.80 -10.27 3.00
N MET A 8 -6.87 -11.14 2.56
CA MET A 8 -5.80 -10.74 1.64
C MET A 8 -6.36 -10.24 0.30
N ARG A 9 -7.42 -10.88 -0.20
CA ARG A 9 -8.12 -10.41 -1.40
C ARG A 9 -8.82 -9.07 -1.17
N GLY A 10 -9.46 -8.87 -0.02
CA GLY A 10 -10.06 -7.59 0.35
C GLY A 10 -9.04 -6.46 0.35
N LEU A 11 -7.88 -6.68 0.97
CA LEU A 11 -6.77 -5.71 0.96
C LEU A 11 -6.26 -5.42 -0.45
N LEU A 12 -6.06 -6.46 -1.28
CA LEU A 12 -5.69 -6.29 -2.68
C LEU A 12 -6.68 -5.39 -3.43
N GLN A 13 -7.98 -5.60 -3.22
CA GLN A 13 -9.02 -4.78 -3.84
C GLN A 13 -8.99 -3.31 -3.37
N CYS A 14 -8.74 -3.06 -2.08
CA CYS A 14 -8.54 -1.70 -1.57
C CYS A 14 -7.34 -1.01 -2.22
N MET A 15 -6.23 -1.72 -2.38
CA MET A 15 -5.02 -1.17 -3.00
C MET A 15 -5.23 -0.91 -4.49
N MET A 16 -5.85 -1.86 -5.22
CA MET A 16 -6.12 -1.73 -6.66
C MET A 16 -7.04 -0.55 -7.00
N ARG A 17 -7.96 -0.17 -6.10
CA ARG A 17 -8.80 1.03 -6.26
C ARG A 17 -8.01 2.35 -6.26
N GLN A 18 -6.75 2.32 -5.86
CA GLN A 18 -5.86 3.47 -5.86
C GLN A 18 -4.75 3.36 -6.92
N VAL A 19 -4.93 2.50 -7.94
CA VAL A 19 -3.93 2.29 -9.00
C VAL A 19 -3.46 3.60 -9.64
N ASP A 20 -4.35 4.57 -9.81
CA ASP A 20 -3.99 5.88 -10.37
C ASP A 20 -2.94 6.62 -9.52
N LYS A 21 -3.00 6.48 -8.18
CA LYS A 21 -1.99 7.06 -7.28
C LYS A 21 -0.64 6.37 -7.45
N VAL A 22 -0.65 5.03 -7.47
CA VAL A 22 0.55 4.20 -7.66
C VAL A 22 1.24 4.53 -8.99
N GLU A 23 0.48 4.73 -10.06
CA GLU A 23 1.01 5.13 -11.36
C GLU A 23 1.60 6.55 -11.34
N ARG A 24 0.90 7.53 -10.75
CA ARG A 24 1.42 8.90 -10.63
C ARG A 24 2.70 8.96 -9.81
N PHE A 25 2.76 8.24 -8.69
CA PHE A 25 3.90 8.24 -7.79
C PHE A 25 5.22 7.84 -8.48
N LYS A 26 5.19 6.96 -9.49
CA LYS A 26 6.39 6.60 -10.27
C LYS A 26 7.09 7.80 -10.88
N HIS A 27 6.32 8.82 -11.24
CA HIS A 27 6.81 10.03 -11.90
C HIS A 27 7.00 11.17 -10.90
N THR A 28 6.07 11.33 -9.96
CA THR A 28 6.07 12.48 -9.05
C THR A 28 6.92 12.25 -7.81
N GLN A 29 6.99 11.02 -7.30
CA GLN A 29 7.58 10.66 -6.01
C GLN A 29 7.09 11.56 -4.84
N SER A 30 5.90 12.15 -5.01
CA SER A 30 5.26 13.00 -4.01
C SER A 30 4.51 12.16 -2.99
N THR A 31 4.58 12.53 -1.72
CA THR A 31 3.80 11.87 -0.66
C THR A 31 2.29 11.98 -0.92
N GLU A 32 1.81 13.04 -1.56
CA GLU A 32 0.39 13.21 -1.94
C GLU A 32 -0.10 12.13 -2.91
N ASP A 33 0.80 11.64 -3.78
CA ASP A 33 0.49 10.57 -4.74
C ASP A 33 0.76 9.17 -4.16
N SER A 34 1.13 9.07 -2.89
CA SER A 34 1.37 7.77 -2.25
C SER A 34 0.07 7.01 -1.99
N LEU A 35 0.20 5.70 -1.81
CA LEU A 35 -0.92 4.82 -1.45
C LEU A 35 -1.39 5.14 -0.03
N HIS A 36 -2.70 5.30 0.16
CA HIS A 36 -3.27 5.40 1.51
C HIS A 36 -3.14 4.09 2.26
N ALA A 37 -2.92 4.15 3.56
CA ALA A 37 -2.85 2.95 4.42
C ALA A 37 -4.19 2.59 5.09
N LYS A 38 -5.22 3.44 4.98
CA LYS A 38 -6.51 3.27 5.67
C LYS A 38 -7.65 3.18 4.68
N TYR A 39 -8.49 2.17 4.87
CA TYR A 39 -9.58 1.84 3.94
C TYR A 39 -10.91 1.72 4.66
N ASN A 40 -11.97 2.15 3.99
CA ASN A 40 -13.32 1.90 4.43
C ASN A 40 -13.63 0.42 4.21
N THR A 41 -14.01 -0.29 5.27
CA THR A 41 -14.23 -1.75 5.23
C THR A 41 -15.43 -2.17 4.38
N ALA A 42 -16.41 -1.27 4.16
CA ALA A 42 -17.58 -1.55 3.35
C ALA A 42 -17.35 -1.19 1.87
N THR A 43 -16.66 -0.08 1.58
CA THR A 43 -16.51 0.44 0.21
C THR A 43 -15.16 0.17 -0.43
N CYS A 44 -14.15 -0.23 0.35
CA CYS A 44 -12.75 -0.35 -0.07
C CYS A 44 -12.13 0.97 -0.59
N SER A 45 -12.75 2.12 -0.31
CA SER A 45 -12.22 3.44 -0.65
C SER A 45 -11.30 3.98 0.44
N THR A 46 -10.52 5.02 0.12
CA THR A 46 -9.78 5.80 1.13
C THR A 46 -10.76 6.45 2.11
N VAL A 47 -10.33 6.65 3.36
CA VAL A 47 -11.18 7.16 4.45
C VAL A 47 -10.96 8.64 4.77
N VAL A 48 -9.93 9.23 4.19
CA VAL A 48 -9.46 10.60 4.41
C VAL A 48 -8.92 11.17 3.11
N GLY A 49 -8.87 12.50 3.00
CA GLY A 49 -8.28 13.23 1.87
C GLY A 49 -6.77 13.03 1.75
N ASP A 50 -6.23 13.35 0.56
CA ASP A 50 -4.80 13.32 0.23
C ASP A 50 -3.96 14.38 0.97
N ASP A 51 -4.58 15.22 1.80
CA ASP A 51 -3.96 16.28 2.60
C ASP A 51 -4.26 16.14 4.11
N GLU A 52 -5.08 15.18 4.50
CA GLU A 52 -5.59 15.04 5.86
C GLU A 52 -4.83 14.00 6.71
N TRP A 53 -3.91 13.23 6.12
CA TRP A 53 -3.19 12.15 6.79
C TRP A 53 -1.70 12.13 6.39
N GLY A 54 -0.81 11.65 7.27
CA GLY A 54 0.60 11.44 6.92
C GLY A 54 0.69 10.38 5.84
N HIS A 55 0.99 10.81 4.62
CA HIS A 55 0.99 9.95 3.44
C HIS A 55 2.37 9.36 3.20
N LEU A 56 2.37 8.11 2.71
CA LEU A 56 3.47 7.16 2.62
C LEU A 56 3.50 6.23 3.86
N GLN A 57 3.25 4.94 3.62
CA GLN A 57 3.39 3.85 4.58
C GLN A 57 4.00 2.67 3.80
N VAL A 58 5.29 2.81 3.50
CA VAL A 58 6.03 1.82 2.70
C VAL A 58 6.06 0.47 3.41
N ASP A 59 6.13 0.50 4.74
CA ASP A 59 6.15 -0.67 5.61
C ASP A 59 4.87 -1.53 5.50
N ALA A 60 3.68 -0.94 5.58
CA ALA A 60 2.41 -1.65 5.46
C ALA A 60 2.26 -2.33 4.09
N THR A 61 2.64 -1.60 3.03
CA THR A 61 2.62 -2.13 1.65
C THR A 61 3.66 -3.25 1.48
N SER A 62 4.85 -3.09 2.05
CA SER A 62 5.92 -4.10 2.01
C SER A 62 5.55 -5.36 2.79
N LEU A 63 4.93 -5.22 3.95
CA LEU A 63 4.42 -6.34 4.76
C LEU A 63 3.33 -7.10 4.02
N PHE A 64 2.41 -6.39 3.35
CA PHE A 64 1.40 -7.03 2.51
C PHE A 64 2.04 -7.90 1.42
N LEU A 65 3.04 -7.38 0.69
CA LEU A 65 3.74 -8.15 -0.35
C LEU A 65 4.51 -9.35 0.22
N LEU A 66 5.15 -9.19 1.39
CA LEU A 66 5.85 -10.28 2.06
C LEU A 66 4.88 -11.42 2.41
N PHE A 67 3.75 -11.11 3.04
CA PHE A 67 2.75 -12.10 3.39
C PHE A 67 2.09 -12.72 2.15
N LEU A 68 1.81 -11.92 1.12
CA LEU A 68 1.31 -12.42 -0.16
C LEU A 68 2.27 -13.45 -0.76
N ALA A 69 3.58 -13.17 -0.77
CA ALA A 69 4.60 -14.10 -1.26
C ALA A 69 4.67 -15.39 -0.42
N GLN A 70 4.66 -15.28 0.92
CA GLN A 70 4.65 -16.45 1.80
C GLN A 70 3.40 -17.32 1.63
N MET A 71 2.23 -16.68 1.51
CA MET A 71 0.96 -17.39 1.34
C MET A 71 0.86 -18.07 -0.02
N THR A 72 1.30 -17.42 -1.09
CA THR A 72 1.34 -18.05 -2.42
C THR A 72 2.35 -19.20 -2.47
N ALA A 73 3.54 -19.04 -1.86
CA ALA A 73 4.55 -20.11 -1.76
C ALA A 73 4.06 -21.33 -0.96
N SER A 74 3.17 -21.14 0.03
CA SER A 74 2.51 -22.23 0.77
C SER A 74 1.32 -22.86 0.03
N GLY A 75 1.03 -22.43 -1.20
CA GLY A 75 0.00 -23.01 -2.07
C GLY A 75 -1.37 -22.32 -2.00
N LEU A 76 -1.51 -21.20 -1.29
CA LEU A 76 -2.76 -20.44 -1.25
C LEU A 76 -2.92 -19.60 -2.53
N ARG A 77 -4.04 -19.78 -3.24
CA ARG A 77 -4.40 -18.94 -4.39
C ARG A 77 -5.04 -17.63 -3.93
N ILE A 78 -4.31 -16.53 -4.06
CA ILE A 78 -4.77 -15.18 -3.72
C ILE A 78 -4.91 -14.29 -4.96
N ILE A 79 -4.07 -14.50 -5.96
CA ILE A 79 -4.06 -13.79 -7.25
C ILE A 79 -4.73 -14.68 -8.32
N PHE A 80 -5.65 -14.13 -9.10
CA PHE A 80 -6.52 -14.84 -10.02
C PHE A 80 -6.55 -14.25 -11.42
N THR A 81 -6.20 -12.97 -11.59
CA THR A 81 -6.27 -12.25 -12.86
C THR A 81 -4.92 -11.65 -13.26
N LEU A 82 -4.73 -11.40 -14.56
CA LEU A 82 -3.54 -10.70 -15.05
C LEU A 82 -3.46 -9.25 -14.57
N ASP A 83 -4.60 -8.59 -14.36
CA ASP A 83 -4.65 -7.24 -13.81
C ASP A 83 -4.15 -7.21 -12.37
N GLU A 84 -4.53 -8.20 -11.55
CA GLU A 84 -3.97 -8.36 -10.20
C GLU A 84 -2.45 -8.63 -10.25
N VAL A 85 -1.96 -9.45 -11.19
CA VAL A 85 -0.51 -9.67 -11.39
C VAL A 85 0.20 -8.37 -11.75
N ALA A 86 -0.33 -7.63 -12.72
CA ALA A 86 0.24 -6.35 -13.16
C ALA A 86 0.27 -5.34 -12.01
N PHE A 87 -0.79 -5.30 -11.19
CA PHE A 87 -0.85 -4.43 -10.03
C PHE A 87 0.18 -4.81 -8.95
N ILE A 88 0.39 -6.10 -8.67
CA ILE A 88 1.45 -6.52 -7.74
C ILE A 88 2.84 -6.14 -8.26
N GLN A 89 3.10 -6.32 -9.55
CA GLN A 89 4.34 -5.87 -10.17
C GLN A 89 4.49 -4.34 -10.02
N ASN A 90 3.40 -3.62 -10.16
CA ASN A 90 3.35 -2.18 -9.97
C ASN A 90 3.73 -1.75 -8.55
N LEU A 91 3.21 -2.46 -7.54
CA LEU A 91 3.54 -2.22 -6.13
C LEU A 91 5.03 -2.46 -5.83
N VAL A 92 5.68 -3.42 -6.50
CA VAL A 92 7.12 -3.63 -6.34
C VAL A 92 7.92 -2.41 -6.82
N PHE A 93 7.59 -1.87 -7.99
CA PHE A 93 8.22 -0.64 -8.50
C PHE A 93 7.91 0.58 -7.63
N TYR A 94 6.69 0.66 -7.11
CA TYR A 94 6.28 1.69 -6.17
C TYR A 94 7.15 1.70 -4.91
N ILE A 95 7.38 0.54 -4.28
CA ILE A 95 8.25 0.44 -3.10
C ILE A 95 9.71 0.80 -3.43
N GLU A 96 10.22 0.38 -4.59
CA GLU A 96 11.58 0.73 -5.03
C GLU A 96 11.78 2.25 -5.14
N ALA A 97 10.77 2.97 -5.65
CA ALA A 97 10.78 4.43 -5.70
C ALA A 97 10.61 5.03 -4.31
N ALA A 98 9.65 4.53 -3.53
CA ALA A 98 9.27 5.06 -2.23
C ALA A 98 10.37 4.92 -1.17
N TYR A 99 11.19 3.86 -1.23
CA TYR A 99 12.35 3.69 -0.34
C TYR A 99 13.37 4.84 -0.41
N LYS A 100 13.34 5.63 -1.49
CA LYS A 100 14.23 6.80 -1.68
C LYS A 100 13.59 8.11 -1.21
N VAL A 101 12.35 8.07 -0.74
CA VAL A 101 11.56 9.22 -0.28
C VAL A 101 11.45 9.14 1.24
N ALA A 102 11.59 10.29 1.91
CA ALA A 102 11.40 10.38 3.36
C ALA A 102 9.97 9.95 3.73
N ASP A 103 9.84 9.05 4.71
CA ASP A 103 8.58 8.39 5.08
C ASP A 103 8.15 8.83 6.50
N TYR A 104 6.85 8.78 6.82
CA TYR A 104 6.34 9.15 8.14
C TYR A 104 6.55 8.05 9.20
N GLY A 105 7.18 6.95 8.80
CA GLY A 105 7.46 5.77 9.61
C GLY A 105 6.18 5.02 10.04
N MET A 106 6.38 3.84 10.64
CA MET A 106 5.31 2.93 11.10
C MET A 106 4.32 3.57 12.08
N TRP A 107 4.73 4.64 12.75
CA TRP A 107 3.92 5.31 13.76
C TRP A 107 3.11 6.49 13.23
N GLU A 108 3.13 6.73 11.92
CA GLU A 108 2.33 7.77 11.23
C GLU A 108 2.56 9.19 11.82
N ARG A 109 3.75 9.46 12.36
CA ARG A 109 4.05 10.65 13.19
C ARG A 109 5.23 11.50 12.69
N GLY A 110 5.99 11.02 11.69
CA GLY A 110 7.27 11.63 11.32
C GLY A 110 8.35 11.38 12.37
N ASP A 111 9.37 12.25 12.43
CA ASP A 111 10.43 12.22 13.46
C ASP A 111 9.86 11.94 14.87
N LYS A 112 10.61 11.18 15.67
CA LYS A 112 10.39 10.90 17.11
C LYS A 112 9.98 12.13 17.93
N THR A 113 10.23 13.34 17.45
CA THR A 113 9.77 14.61 18.03
C THR A 113 8.30 14.99 17.78
N ASN A 114 7.56 14.24 16.97
CA ASN A 114 6.12 14.42 16.67
C ASN A 114 5.80 15.82 16.13
N GLN A 115 6.69 16.36 15.27
CA GLN A 115 6.57 17.68 14.64
C GLN A 115 5.95 17.61 13.23
N GLY A 116 5.58 16.42 12.74
CA GLY A 116 5.01 16.25 11.39
C GLY A 116 6.01 16.39 10.25
N ILE A 117 7.31 16.27 10.56
CA ILE A 117 8.41 16.34 9.58
C ILE A 117 8.77 14.90 9.17
N PRO A 118 8.92 14.59 7.87
CA PRO A 118 9.33 13.26 7.39
C PRO A 118 10.69 12.83 7.99
N ASP A 119 10.86 11.52 8.26
CA ASP A 119 12.12 10.91 8.72
C ASP A 119 13.13 10.65 7.58
#